data_AF-A0A5C4QI17-F1
#
_entry.id   AF-A0A5C4QI17-F1
#
_cell.length_a   1.000
_cell.length_b   1.000
_cell.length_c   1.000
_cell.angle_alpha   90.00
_cell.angle_beta   90.00
_cell.angle_gamma   90.00
#
_symmetry.space_group_name_H-M   'P 1'
#
loop_
_entity.id
_entity.type
_entity.pdbx_description
1 polymer ?
#
loop_
_entity_poly.entity_id
_entity_poly.type
_entity_poly.pdbx_seq_one_letter_code
_entity_poly.pdbx_strand_id
1 'polypeptide(L)'
;MLVSRRSRVATLAACATILLATSACGDDKANEGSAQQVRLYGTDGNMLNSYPGELKERGNLVDGMKGTTPLTPLPEDFKSRLRSVDPALTDYLYAAETYDAVVIGVLAAQLAGSTDPAAIAKQIVGVTNNGQRCEDPASCLSLARNGQDIEYRSVSLTRAGFTEKGEPATASYATLTFDGQQINDGKTEFVGAGTESAASTRTPPKPKKERPGGKPDQQPLILGGLLPKTGDLAIAYPPMAAGAALAIKEINAAGGALGKPVTWIDGDDGTSPTVAKATVAKHVADGVSLIIGAGASGISREVLPDVVEAGKILFSPSNTDSSLTDVEDKGLYFRTAPPDSLQGRALADVILRDGSQKIAIVARKDSYGEGLQATVRDELAKAGIADDRLKLMTYEPPADAKAPPVDFTSGAKEIKDFGADAVLLIGFGESAQVIRALADNGVPIRH
;
A
#
# COMPACT_ATOMS: atom_id res chain seq x y z
N MET A 1 22.49 76.33 -1.21
CA MET A 1 22.97 76.73 0.13
C MET A 1 23.63 75.50 0.78
N LEU A 2 24.97 75.44 0.70
CA LEU A 2 25.93 75.39 1.82
C LEU A 2 25.82 74.11 2.70
N VAL A 3 26.67 73.08 2.48
CA VAL A 3 28.07 72.90 3.02
C VAL A 3 28.01 72.54 4.52
N SER A 4 28.71 71.56 5.10
CA SER A 4 29.54 70.44 4.66
C SER A 4 29.94 69.58 5.87
N ARG A 5 30.21 68.28 5.62
CA ARG A 5 31.35 67.46 6.09
C ARG A 5 31.91 67.67 7.52
N ARG A 6 32.13 66.55 8.25
CA ARG A 6 33.41 65.80 8.22
C ARG A 6 33.37 64.54 9.09
N SER A 7 33.72 63.43 8.46
CA SER A 7 34.17 62.15 9.03
C SER A 7 35.59 62.27 9.59
N ARG A 8 35.98 61.33 10.47
CA ARG A 8 37.29 60.64 10.41
C ARG A 8 37.32 59.38 11.30
N VAL A 9 37.73 58.29 10.66
CA VAL A 9 38.06 56.95 11.14
C VAL A 9 39.55 56.90 11.53
N ALA A 10 39.95 55.83 12.25
CA ALA A 10 41.27 55.13 12.26
C ALA A 10 42.09 55.29 13.57
N THR A 11 42.83 54.31 14.15
CA THR A 11 43.04 52.84 14.09
C THR A 11 44.05 52.50 15.23
N LEU A 12 44.27 51.20 15.52
CA LEU A 12 45.41 50.49 16.20
C LEU A 12 45.16 50.04 17.66
N ALA A 13 45.01 48.72 17.96
CA ALA A 13 46.00 47.60 18.00
C ALA A 13 46.91 47.67 19.26
N ALA A 14 47.28 46.63 20.01
CA ALA A 14 47.11 45.18 20.05
C ALA A 14 47.67 44.65 21.41
N CYS A 15 47.57 43.33 21.64
CA CYS A 15 48.45 42.45 22.44
C CYS A 15 47.84 41.72 23.65
N ALA A 16 48.24 40.44 23.76
CA ALA A 16 47.63 39.31 24.44
C ALA A 16 48.38 38.84 25.70
N THR A 17 47.74 37.96 26.49
CA THR A 17 48.24 36.72 27.20
C THR A 17 47.52 36.53 28.57
N ILE A 18 46.67 35.50 28.75
CA ILE A 18 46.86 34.09 29.19
C ILE A 18 46.86 33.86 30.74
N LEU A 19 45.75 33.24 31.21
CA LEU A 19 45.51 32.19 32.23
C LEU A 19 46.11 32.27 33.67
N LEU A 20 45.24 32.16 34.71
CA LEU A 20 45.03 30.92 35.50
C LEU A 20 43.97 31.07 36.63
N ALA A 21 43.07 30.08 36.65
CA ALA A 21 42.20 29.49 37.68
C ALA A 21 42.02 30.12 39.08
N THR A 22 40.75 30.16 39.54
CA THR A 22 40.35 29.64 40.87
C THR A 22 38.93 29.06 40.84
N SER A 23 38.79 28.02 41.67
CA SER A 23 37.68 27.12 41.97
C SER A 23 36.34 27.73 42.38
N ALA A 24 35.24 27.08 41.98
CA ALA A 24 34.03 27.04 42.78
C ALA A 24 33.31 25.69 42.58
N CYS A 25 33.08 24.98 43.68
CA CYS A 25 32.28 23.76 43.78
C CYS A 25 30.85 24.02 43.26
N GLY A 26 30.41 23.21 42.31
CA GLY A 26 29.00 23.08 41.94
C GLY A 26 28.63 21.61 42.06
N ASP A 27 27.62 21.31 42.85
CA ASP A 27 27.10 19.98 43.06
C ASP A 27 26.85 19.26 41.72
N ASP A 28 27.46 18.09 41.55
CA ASP A 28 27.19 17.14 40.49
C ASP A 28 25.77 16.57 40.65
N LYS A 29 24.76 17.38 40.30
CA LYS A 29 23.52 16.82 39.79
C LYS A 29 23.77 16.47 38.34
N ALA A 30 24.06 15.19 38.12
CA ALA A 30 23.93 14.56 36.82
C ALA A 30 22.64 15.07 36.19
N ASN A 31 22.78 15.76 35.07
CA ASN A 31 21.67 16.07 34.20
C ASN A 31 21.11 14.71 33.79
N GLU A 32 20.03 14.26 34.43
CA GLU A 32 19.24 13.12 33.96
C GLU A 32 18.79 13.50 32.56
N GLY A 33 19.59 13.11 31.56
CA GLY A 33 19.28 13.33 30.17
C GLY A 33 17.90 12.74 29.94
N SER A 34 16.97 13.58 29.46
CA SER A 34 15.66 13.11 29.05
C SER A 34 15.86 11.86 28.19
N ALA A 35 15.39 10.70 28.65
CA ALA A 35 15.55 9.47 27.89
C ALA A 35 15.06 9.71 26.46
N GLN A 36 15.92 9.48 25.46
CA GLN A 36 15.62 9.76 24.07
C GLN A 36 14.41 8.92 23.66
N GLN A 37 13.26 9.57 23.48
CA GLN A 37 12.03 8.88 23.13
C GLN A 37 12.08 8.42 21.67
N VAL A 38 11.63 7.19 21.44
CA VAL A 38 11.58 6.55 20.12
C VAL A 38 10.26 6.89 19.44
N ARG A 39 10.33 7.43 18.22
CA ARG A 39 9.16 7.56 17.35
C ARG A 39 8.92 6.26 16.60
N LEU A 40 7.66 5.87 16.48
CA LEU A 40 7.25 4.72 15.69
C LEU A 40 6.80 5.17 14.31
N TYR A 41 7.25 4.45 13.28
CA TYR A 41 6.79 4.60 11.92
C TYR A 41 6.29 3.26 11.37
N GLY A 42 5.29 3.31 10.51
CA GLY A 42 4.65 2.15 9.90
C GLY A 42 4.42 2.29 8.40
N THR A 43 3.82 1.25 7.84
CA THR A 43 3.47 1.11 6.44
C THR A 43 2.00 0.66 6.30
N ASP A 44 1.51 0.53 5.08
CA ASP A 44 0.16 0.05 4.74
C ASP A 44 -0.25 -1.21 5.49
N GLY A 45 0.69 -2.10 5.78
CA GLY A 45 0.47 -3.31 6.57
C GLY A 45 0.06 -3.10 8.03
N ASN A 46 0.34 -1.92 8.62
CA ASN A 46 0.08 -1.63 10.03
C ASN A 46 -0.46 -0.21 10.29
N MET A 47 -0.82 0.55 9.26
CA MET A 47 -1.44 1.87 9.36
C MET A 47 -2.96 1.82 9.08
N LEU A 48 -3.71 1.16 9.96
CA LEU A 48 -5.17 0.98 9.89
C LEU A 48 -5.83 0.98 11.29
N ASN A 49 -7.10 1.38 11.41
CA ASN A 49 -7.82 1.51 12.69
C ASN A 49 -8.00 0.19 13.43
N SER A 50 -7.90 -0.95 12.74
CA SER A 50 -7.92 -2.28 13.35
C SER A 50 -6.57 -2.69 13.98
N TYR A 51 -5.45 -2.09 13.58
CA TYR A 51 -4.11 -2.47 14.05
C TYR A 51 -3.87 -2.33 15.57
N PRO A 52 -4.40 -1.32 16.28
CA PRO A 52 -4.33 -1.27 17.74
C PRO A 52 -4.88 -2.52 18.44
N GLY A 53 -5.82 -3.23 17.80
CA GLY A 53 -6.34 -4.51 18.29
C GLY A 53 -5.28 -5.61 18.41
N GLU A 54 -4.25 -5.60 17.55
CA GLU A 54 -3.12 -6.53 17.57
C GLU A 54 -2.24 -6.36 18.82
N LEU A 55 -2.30 -5.18 19.44
CA LEU A 55 -1.62 -4.86 20.70
C LEU A 55 -2.43 -5.24 21.95
N LYS A 56 -3.64 -5.77 21.77
CA LYS A 56 -4.56 -6.18 22.84
C LYS A 56 -4.80 -5.01 23.81
N GLU A 57 -4.64 -5.23 25.11
CA GLU A 57 -4.81 -4.22 26.17
C GLU A 57 -3.82 -3.04 26.09
N ARG A 58 -2.89 -3.03 25.13
CA ARG A 58 -1.87 -1.98 24.97
C ARG A 58 -1.97 -1.24 23.64
N GLY A 59 -3.18 -1.11 23.10
CA GLY A 59 -3.45 -0.37 21.86
C GLY A 59 -2.92 1.07 21.90
N ASN A 60 -2.87 1.70 23.07
CA ASN A 60 -2.31 3.05 23.24
C ASN A 60 -0.82 3.17 22.87
N LEU A 61 -0.10 2.06 22.70
CA LEU A 61 1.31 2.10 22.29
C LEU A 61 1.54 2.63 20.88
N VAL A 62 0.50 2.66 20.03
CA VAL A 62 0.59 3.29 18.71
C VAL A 62 0.26 4.77 18.74
N ASP A 63 -0.21 5.35 19.83
CA ASP A 63 -0.47 6.79 19.88
C ASP A 63 0.81 7.53 19.49
N GLY A 64 0.71 8.49 18.57
CA GLY A 64 1.85 9.22 18.00
C GLY A 64 2.58 8.52 16.84
N MET A 65 2.32 7.23 16.60
CA MET A 65 2.87 6.49 15.45
C MET A 65 2.39 7.10 14.15
N LYS A 66 3.32 7.32 13.23
CA LYS A 66 3.05 7.80 11.86
C LYS A 66 3.34 6.72 10.85
N GLY A 67 2.91 6.90 9.61
CA GLY A 67 3.28 5.97 8.55
C GLY A 67 2.65 6.33 7.22
N THR A 68 2.93 5.53 6.21
CA THR A 68 2.39 5.78 4.86
C THR A 68 1.65 4.58 4.33
N THR A 69 0.60 4.84 3.54
CA THR A 69 -0.15 3.81 2.81
C THR A 69 -0.48 4.30 1.40
N PRO A 70 -0.54 3.43 0.37
CA PRO A 70 -1.30 3.74 -0.83
C PRO A 70 -2.74 4.07 -0.43
N LEU A 71 -3.17 5.30 -0.73
CA LEU A 71 -4.53 5.74 -0.47
C LEU A 71 -4.84 6.99 -1.27
N THR A 72 -5.86 6.90 -2.10
CA THR A 72 -6.52 8.06 -2.70
C THR A 72 -7.59 8.58 -1.73
N PRO A 73 -7.78 9.91 -1.59
CA PRO A 73 -8.89 10.44 -0.82
C PRO A 73 -10.22 9.83 -1.26
N LEU A 74 -10.87 9.08 -0.36
CA LEU A 74 -12.10 8.36 -0.69
C LEU A 74 -13.32 9.28 -0.52
N PRO A 75 -14.16 9.43 -1.56
CA PRO A 75 -15.43 10.14 -1.45
C PRO A 75 -16.35 9.52 -0.38
N GLU A 76 -17.09 10.34 0.36
CA GLU A 76 -18.02 9.85 1.40
C GLU A 76 -19.17 9.01 0.82
N ASP A 77 -19.59 9.26 -0.43
CA ASP A 77 -20.58 8.41 -1.09
C ASP A 77 -20.05 6.99 -1.31
N PHE A 78 -18.76 6.84 -1.66
CA PHE A 78 -18.14 5.54 -1.82
C PHE A 78 -18.02 4.81 -0.48
N LYS A 79 -17.55 5.51 0.57
CA LYS A 79 -17.53 4.93 1.93
C LYS A 79 -18.93 4.53 2.40
N SER A 80 -19.95 5.33 2.10
CA SER A 80 -21.35 5.01 2.42
C SER A 80 -21.85 3.77 1.67
N ARG A 81 -21.47 3.60 0.39
CA ARG A 81 -21.81 2.42 -0.42
C ARG A 81 -21.12 1.17 0.13
N LEU A 82 -19.86 1.26 0.54
CA LEU A 82 -19.15 0.17 1.23
C LEU A 82 -19.85 -0.21 2.54
N ARG A 83 -20.23 0.78 3.36
CA ARG A 83 -21.01 0.54 4.60
C ARG A 83 -22.39 -0.05 4.36
N SER A 84 -22.95 0.09 3.16
CA SER A 84 -24.20 -0.61 2.79
C SER A 84 -24.00 -2.10 2.50
N VAL A 85 -22.76 -2.52 2.24
CA VAL A 85 -22.34 -3.92 2.09
C VAL A 85 -21.94 -4.49 3.46
N ASP A 86 -21.10 -3.74 4.19
CA ASP A 86 -20.68 -4.10 5.54
C ASP A 86 -20.80 -2.88 6.49
N PRO A 87 -21.87 -2.81 7.30
CA PRO A 87 -22.08 -1.71 8.25
C PRO A 87 -21.04 -1.61 9.36
N ALA A 88 -20.22 -2.65 9.57
CA ALA A 88 -19.20 -2.69 10.63
C ALA A 88 -17.84 -2.10 10.18
N LEU A 89 -17.70 -1.67 8.92
CA LEU A 89 -16.43 -1.14 8.41
C LEU A 89 -15.99 0.13 9.14
N THR A 90 -14.81 0.04 9.73
CA THR A 90 -14.06 1.14 10.35
C THR A 90 -12.85 1.58 9.53
N ASP A 91 -12.46 0.78 8.54
CA ASP A 91 -11.30 0.98 7.68
C ASP A 91 -11.70 0.87 6.21
N TYR A 92 -10.86 1.43 5.33
CA TYR A 92 -11.10 1.47 3.89
C TYR A 92 -9.86 1.14 3.05
N LEU A 93 -8.79 0.65 3.70
CA LEU A 93 -7.55 0.27 3.04
C LEU A 93 -7.82 -0.74 1.90
N TYR A 94 -7.30 -0.44 0.70
CA TYR A 94 -7.47 -1.23 -0.53
C TYR A 94 -8.91 -1.51 -0.99
N ALA A 95 -9.94 -0.90 -0.38
CA ALA A 95 -11.33 -1.10 -0.80
C ALA A 95 -11.58 -0.56 -2.21
N ALA A 96 -11.03 0.62 -2.51
CA ALA A 96 -11.16 1.28 -3.81
C ALA A 96 -10.41 0.50 -4.90
N GLU A 97 -9.19 0.08 -4.60
CA GLU A 97 -8.34 -0.70 -5.48
C GLU A 97 -8.96 -2.07 -5.80
N THR A 98 -9.57 -2.71 -4.80
CA THR A 98 -10.30 -3.98 -4.99
C THR A 98 -11.56 -3.79 -5.82
N TYR A 99 -12.33 -2.74 -5.55
CA TYR A 99 -13.50 -2.38 -6.34
C TYR A 99 -13.11 -2.12 -7.82
N ASP A 100 -12.12 -1.27 -8.07
CA ASP A 100 -11.68 -0.92 -9.42
C ASP A 100 -11.08 -2.14 -10.16
N ALA A 101 -10.33 -3.03 -9.48
CA ALA A 101 -9.80 -4.25 -10.10
C ALA A 101 -10.91 -5.17 -10.62
N VAL A 102 -12.00 -5.33 -9.85
CA VAL A 102 -13.18 -6.10 -10.27
C VAL A 102 -13.86 -5.42 -11.45
N VAL A 103 -14.13 -4.11 -11.38
CA VAL A 103 -14.83 -3.37 -12.45
C VAL A 103 -14.01 -3.41 -13.74
N ILE A 104 -12.70 -3.14 -13.69
CA ILE A 104 -11.81 -3.16 -14.86
C ILE A 104 -11.81 -4.55 -15.51
N GLY A 105 -11.69 -5.61 -14.72
CA GLY A 105 -11.70 -6.99 -15.22
C GLY A 105 -12.98 -7.34 -15.96
N VAL A 106 -14.13 -6.93 -15.43
CA VAL A 106 -15.45 -7.14 -16.06
C VAL A 106 -15.59 -6.32 -17.34
N LEU A 107 -15.19 -5.05 -17.32
CA LEU A 107 -15.23 -4.18 -18.51
C LEU A 107 -14.32 -4.72 -19.62
N ALA A 108 -13.14 -5.22 -19.27
CA ALA A 108 -12.22 -5.85 -20.20
C ALA A 108 -12.85 -7.09 -20.87
N ALA A 109 -13.54 -7.93 -20.11
CA ALA A 109 -14.29 -9.07 -20.65
C ALA A 109 -15.42 -8.65 -21.59
N GLN A 110 -16.16 -7.60 -21.23
CA GLN A 110 -17.20 -7.04 -22.09
C GLN A 110 -16.63 -6.54 -23.42
N LEU A 111 -15.56 -5.74 -23.40
CA LEU A 111 -14.90 -5.23 -24.61
C LEU A 111 -14.30 -6.34 -25.46
N ALA A 112 -13.73 -7.37 -24.83
CA ALA A 112 -13.20 -8.55 -25.51
C ALA A 112 -14.30 -9.39 -26.19
N GLY A 113 -15.55 -9.26 -25.70
CA GLY A 113 -16.67 -10.12 -26.08
C GLY A 113 -16.39 -11.60 -25.77
N SER A 114 -15.66 -11.86 -24.68
CA SER A 114 -15.13 -13.19 -24.35
C SER A 114 -14.87 -13.34 -22.85
N THR A 115 -15.05 -14.55 -22.32
CA THR A 115 -14.58 -14.95 -20.98
C THR A 115 -13.18 -15.58 -20.97
N ASP A 116 -12.55 -15.70 -22.15
CA ASP A 116 -11.18 -16.18 -22.30
C ASP A 116 -10.16 -15.20 -21.67
N PRO A 117 -9.33 -15.64 -20.71
CA PRO A 117 -8.38 -14.76 -20.01
C PRO A 117 -7.39 -14.06 -20.94
N ALA A 118 -6.86 -14.74 -21.97
CA ALA A 118 -5.91 -14.12 -22.89
C ALA A 118 -6.55 -13.00 -23.74
N ALA A 119 -7.84 -13.11 -24.05
CA ALA A 119 -8.60 -12.04 -24.69
C ALA A 119 -8.91 -10.88 -23.72
N ILE A 120 -9.26 -11.19 -22.48
CA ILE A 120 -9.53 -10.20 -21.42
C ILE A 120 -8.26 -9.37 -21.14
N ALA A 121 -7.12 -10.03 -20.93
CA ALA A 121 -5.87 -9.38 -20.56
C ALA A 121 -5.43 -8.30 -21.57
N LYS A 122 -5.65 -8.54 -22.86
CA LYS A 122 -5.34 -7.57 -23.92
C LYS A 122 -6.17 -6.29 -23.86
N GLN A 123 -7.31 -6.31 -23.16
CA GLN A 123 -8.20 -5.16 -22.99
C GLN A 123 -7.93 -4.37 -21.69
N ILE A 124 -7.37 -4.99 -20.64
CA ILE A 124 -7.27 -4.39 -19.30
C ILE A 124 -6.59 -3.00 -19.32
N VAL A 125 -5.44 -2.87 -20.00
CA VAL A 125 -4.76 -1.56 -20.10
C VAL A 125 -5.62 -0.55 -20.86
N GLY A 126 -6.33 -0.98 -21.90
CA GLY A 126 -7.20 -0.13 -22.71
C GLY A 126 -8.45 0.35 -21.98
N VAL A 127 -9.01 -0.43 -21.05
CA VAL A 127 -10.19 -0.04 -20.25
C VAL A 127 -9.97 1.29 -19.53
N THR A 128 -8.73 1.59 -19.17
CA THR A 128 -8.37 2.78 -18.40
C THR A 128 -7.71 3.86 -19.26
N ASN A 129 -7.60 3.71 -20.58
CA ASN A 129 -6.83 4.64 -21.41
C ASN A 129 -7.49 4.89 -22.77
N ASN A 130 -7.33 6.10 -23.32
CA ASN A 130 -7.58 6.43 -24.73
C ASN A 130 -9.02 6.12 -25.24
N GLY A 131 -10.04 6.35 -24.41
CA GLY A 131 -11.44 6.08 -24.76
C GLY A 131 -12.41 7.14 -24.27
N GLN A 132 -13.71 6.87 -24.37
CA GLN A 132 -14.74 7.75 -23.82
C GLN A 132 -14.78 7.59 -22.29
N ARG A 133 -14.61 8.70 -21.56
CA ARG A 133 -14.64 8.70 -20.09
C ARG A 133 -15.97 8.22 -19.53
N CYS A 134 -15.89 7.36 -18.52
CA CYS A 134 -17.02 6.88 -17.72
C CYS A 134 -16.53 6.51 -16.32
N GLU A 135 -17.41 6.56 -15.32
CA GLU A 135 -16.98 6.50 -13.91
C GLU A 135 -17.72 5.44 -13.08
N ASP A 136 -18.96 5.11 -13.44
CA ASP A 136 -19.76 4.08 -12.77
C ASP A 136 -19.94 2.82 -13.63
N PRO A 137 -20.14 1.64 -13.02
CA PRO A 137 -20.29 0.38 -13.76
C PRO A 137 -21.40 0.40 -14.82
N ALA A 138 -22.53 1.08 -14.55
CA ALA A 138 -23.67 1.06 -15.46
C ALA A 138 -23.40 1.88 -16.72
N SER A 139 -22.88 3.10 -16.58
CA SER A 139 -22.50 3.93 -17.73
C SER A 139 -21.37 3.28 -18.54
N CYS A 140 -20.33 2.77 -17.88
CA CYS A 140 -19.21 2.12 -18.56
C CYS A 140 -19.62 0.85 -19.32
N LEU A 141 -20.44 -0.02 -18.71
CA LEU A 141 -20.94 -1.21 -19.40
C LEU A 141 -21.82 -0.85 -20.60
N SER A 142 -22.62 0.23 -20.51
CA SER A 142 -23.42 0.71 -21.63
C SER A 142 -22.55 1.10 -22.84
N LEU A 143 -21.48 1.86 -22.62
CA LEU A 143 -20.53 2.23 -23.68
C LEU A 143 -19.81 1.00 -24.25
N ALA A 144 -19.31 0.12 -23.38
CA ALA A 144 -18.60 -1.10 -23.77
C ALA A 144 -19.48 -2.04 -24.61
N ARG A 145 -20.76 -2.23 -24.23
CA ARG A 145 -21.74 -3.03 -25.00
C ARG A 145 -21.98 -2.47 -26.40
N ASN A 146 -21.92 -1.15 -26.54
CA ASN A 146 -22.04 -0.46 -27.83
C ASN A 146 -20.76 -0.56 -28.69
N GLY A 147 -19.70 -1.18 -28.17
CA GLY A 147 -18.43 -1.36 -28.86
C GLY A 147 -17.58 -0.10 -28.89
N GLN A 148 -17.77 0.80 -27.92
CA GLN A 148 -16.94 1.99 -27.76
C GLN A 148 -15.74 1.69 -26.85
N ASP A 149 -14.58 2.23 -27.23
CA ASP A 149 -13.44 2.29 -26.31
C ASP A 149 -13.80 3.20 -25.14
N ILE A 150 -13.41 2.81 -23.93
CA ILE A 150 -13.75 3.53 -22.70
C ILE A 150 -12.48 3.98 -21.98
N GLU A 151 -12.60 5.07 -21.24
CA GLU A 151 -11.57 5.55 -20.32
C GLU A 151 -12.17 5.54 -18.92
N TYR A 152 -12.15 4.37 -18.29
CA TYR A 152 -12.65 4.20 -16.93
C TYR A 152 -11.81 5.01 -15.94
N ARG A 153 -12.47 5.89 -15.18
CA ARG A 153 -11.89 6.69 -14.09
C ARG A 153 -12.81 6.58 -12.90
N SER A 154 -12.32 6.04 -11.79
CA SER A 154 -13.15 5.73 -10.63
C SER A 154 -12.38 6.06 -9.36
N VAL A 155 -12.50 5.24 -8.33
CA VAL A 155 -12.15 5.61 -6.96
C VAL A 155 -10.64 5.60 -6.76
N SER A 156 -9.94 4.52 -7.13
CA SER A 156 -8.47 4.47 -6.97
C SER A 156 -7.75 5.05 -8.20
N LEU A 157 -8.38 4.99 -9.38
CA LEU A 157 -7.85 5.56 -10.64
C LEU A 157 -8.51 6.88 -11.02
N THR A 158 -8.04 7.99 -10.44
CA THR A 158 -8.65 9.32 -10.63
C THR A 158 -7.94 10.21 -11.65
N ARG A 159 -6.60 10.15 -11.74
CA ARG A 159 -5.77 11.08 -12.52
C ARG A 159 -5.35 10.52 -13.87
N ALA A 160 -4.79 9.32 -13.89
CA ALA A 160 -4.36 8.62 -15.10
C ALA A 160 -4.75 7.15 -15.06
N GLY A 161 -4.68 6.49 -16.22
CA GLY A 161 -4.92 5.06 -16.36
C GLY A 161 -3.68 4.22 -16.07
N PHE A 162 -3.68 3.00 -16.60
CA PHE A 162 -2.57 2.08 -16.45
C PHE A 162 -1.40 2.41 -17.36
N THR A 163 -0.19 2.11 -16.89
CA THR A 163 1.01 2.00 -17.71
C THR A 163 0.92 0.79 -18.64
N GLU A 164 1.88 0.63 -19.55
CA GLU A 164 1.99 -0.59 -20.37
C GLU A 164 2.20 -1.86 -19.55
N LYS A 165 2.66 -1.73 -18.30
CA LYS A 165 2.93 -2.82 -17.36
C LYS A 165 1.69 -3.25 -16.55
N GLY A 166 0.54 -2.64 -16.80
CA GLY A 166 -0.71 -3.07 -16.15
C GLY A 166 -0.87 -2.61 -14.70
N GLU A 167 -0.28 -1.46 -14.37
CA GLU A 167 -0.35 -0.83 -13.04
C GLU A 167 -0.64 0.68 -13.16
N PRO A 168 -1.09 1.38 -12.10
CA PRO A 168 -1.44 2.80 -12.19
C PRO A 168 -0.26 3.68 -12.57
N ALA A 169 -0.43 4.57 -13.56
CA ALA A 169 0.60 5.54 -13.94
C ALA A 169 0.77 6.69 -12.92
N THR A 170 -0.27 6.92 -12.14
CA THR A 170 -0.31 7.90 -11.05
C THR A 170 -0.92 7.28 -9.82
N ALA A 171 -0.47 7.71 -8.65
CA ALA A 171 -0.96 7.24 -7.37
C ALA A 171 -1.10 8.38 -6.37
N SER A 172 -1.71 8.07 -5.24
CA SER A 172 -1.75 8.92 -4.05
C SER A 172 -1.30 8.09 -2.85
N TYR A 173 -0.47 8.68 -2.00
CA TYR A 173 -0.06 8.11 -0.73
C TYR A 173 -0.55 9.00 0.40
N ALA A 174 -1.11 8.40 1.43
CA ALA A 174 -1.48 9.10 2.64
C ALA A 174 -0.39 8.94 3.69
N THR A 175 0.02 10.05 4.31
CA THR A 175 0.71 10.05 5.60
C THR A 175 -0.35 10.03 6.69
N LEU A 176 -0.34 9.00 7.52
CA LEU A 176 -1.30 8.77 8.58
C LEU A 176 -0.65 8.97 9.95
N THR A 177 -1.44 9.33 10.96
CA THR A 177 -1.00 9.46 12.35
C THR A 177 -2.05 8.84 13.27
N PHE A 178 -1.62 7.95 14.17
CA PHE A 178 -2.47 7.44 15.24
C PHE A 178 -2.61 8.47 16.37
N ASP A 179 -3.83 8.66 16.86
CA ASP A 179 -4.20 9.57 17.95
C ASP A 179 -5.42 8.98 18.68
N GLY A 180 -5.24 8.60 19.95
CA GLY A 180 -6.30 7.96 20.72
C GLY A 180 -6.71 6.59 20.15
N GLN A 181 -5.71 5.80 19.74
CA GLN A 181 -5.87 4.45 19.16
C GLN A 181 -6.67 4.41 17.85
N GLN A 182 -6.71 5.52 17.11
CA GLN A 182 -7.36 5.63 15.80
C GLN A 182 -6.52 6.48 14.88
N ILE A 183 -6.63 6.28 13.57
CA ILE A 183 -6.07 7.16 12.56
C ILE A 183 -6.81 8.50 12.62
N ASN A 184 -6.05 9.58 12.78
CA ASN A 184 -6.59 10.93 12.81
C ASN A 184 -6.72 11.48 11.39
N ASP A 185 -7.91 11.38 10.81
CA ASP A 185 -8.22 11.91 9.48
C ASP A 185 -7.89 13.40 9.31
N GLY A 186 -7.98 14.19 10.40
CA GLY A 186 -7.63 15.61 10.39
C GLY A 186 -6.12 15.89 10.30
N LYS A 187 -5.29 14.88 10.55
CA LYS A 187 -3.82 14.92 10.38
C LYS A 187 -3.35 14.18 9.13
N THR A 188 -4.26 13.60 8.34
CA THR A 188 -3.91 12.88 7.13
C THR A 188 -3.47 13.83 6.03
N GLU A 189 -2.27 13.62 5.51
CA GLU A 189 -1.73 14.36 4.37
C GLU A 189 -1.64 13.45 3.15
N PHE A 190 -2.01 13.96 1.96
CA PHE A 190 -1.93 13.20 0.72
C PHE A 190 -0.81 13.72 -0.17
N VAL A 191 -0.02 12.80 -0.70
CA VAL A 191 1.06 13.08 -1.65
C VAL A 191 0.79 12.33 -2.94
N GLY A 192 0.61 13.08 -4.03
CA GLY A 192 0.51 12.50 -5.37
C GLY A 192 1.86 11.98 -5.84
N ALA A 193 1.85 10.85 -6.52
CA ALA A 193 3.03 10.21 -7.09
C ALA A 193 2.77 9.73 -8.53
N GLY A 194 3.84 9.42 -9.26
CA GLY A 194 3.78 9.06 -10.68
C GLY A 194 3.52 10.25 -11.61
N THR A 195 3.40 9.97 -12.91
CA THR A 195 3.25 10.99 -13.96
C THR A 195 2.20 10.55 -14.97
N GLU A 196 1.31 11.45 -15.35
CA GLU A 196 0.23 11.15 -16.32
C GLU A 196 0.79 10.75 -17.69
N SER A 197 1.97 11.25 -18.07
CA SER A 197 2.68 10.85 -19.29
C SER A 197 3.20 9.42 -19.29
N ALA A 198 3.20 8.72 -18.14
CA ALA A 198 3.53 7.30 -18.06
C ALA A 198 2.33 6.39 -18.39
N ALA A 199 1.13 6.95 -18.52
CA ALA A 199 -0.05 6.21 -18.94
C ALA A 199 0.13 5.65 -20.36
N SER A 200 -0.40 4.45 -20.58
CA SER A 200 -0.34 3.78 -21.87
C SER A 200 -1.04 4.58 -22.96
N THR A 201 -0.34 4.77 -24.07
CA THR A 201 -0.91 5.30 -25.32
C THR A 201 -1.20 4.20 -26.33
N ARG A 202 -0.96 2.93 -25.97
CA ARG A 202 -1.23 1.77 -26.81
C ARG A 202 -2.72 1.66 -27.08
N THR A 203 -3.08 1.57 -28.36
CA THR A 203 -4.45 1.35 -28.78
C THR A 203 -4.86 -0.10 -28.42
N PRO A 204 -5.95 -0.29 -27.65
CA PRO A 204 -6.44 -1.64 -27.36
C PRO A 204 -6.97 -2.34 -28.61
N PRO A 205 -7.13 -3.68 -28.56
CA PRO A 205 -7.84 -4.40 -29.61
C PRO A 205 -9.27 -3.85 -29.78
N LYS A 206 -9.76 -3.78 -31.02
CA LYS A 206 -11.11 -3.27 -31.29
C LYS A 206 -12.18 -3.95 -30.43
N PRO A 207 -13.02 -3.17 -29.73
CA PRO A 207 -14.11 -3.73 -28.93
C PRO A 207 -15.08 -4.56 -29.77
N LYS A 208 -15.60 -5.64 -29.19
CA LYS A 208 -16.69 -6.42 -29.78
C LYS A 208 -18.03 -5.91 -29.28
N LYS A 209 -18.80 -5.32 -30.20
CA LYS A 209 -20.18 -4.91 -29.93
C LYS A 209 -21.06 -6.12 -29.58
N GLU A 210 -21.86 -5.99 -28.53
CA GLU A 210 -22.85 -6.99 -28.17
C GLU A 210 -24.01 -6.96 -29.17
N ARG A 211 -24.41 -8.13 -29.70
CA ARG A 211 -25.48 -8.24 -30.70
C ARG A 211 -26.82 -8.56 -30.01
N PRO A 212 -27.86 -7.73 -30.17
CA PRO A 212 -29.20 -8.07 -29.67
C PRO A 212 -29.69 -9.40 -30.25
N GLY A 213 -30.11 -10.34 -29.40
CA GLY A 213 -30.66 -11.63 -29.83
C GLY A 213 -29.63 -12.67 -30.27
N GLY A 214 -28.33 -12.43 -30.10
CA GLY A 214 -27.32 -13.49 -30.22
C GLY A 214 -27.53 -14.55 -29.14
N LYS A 215 -27.40 -15.85 -29.48
CA LYS A 215 -27.38 -16.90 -28.45
C LYS A 215 -26.23 -16.60 -27.48
N PRO A 216 -26.48 -16.55 -26.16
CA PRO A 216 -25.41 -16.39 -25.20
C PRO A 216 -24.69 -17.75 -25.04
N ASP A 217 -23.90 -18.11 -26.05
CA ASP A 217 -23.04 -19.31 -26.08
C ASP A 217 -21.81 -19.18 -25.15
N GLN A 218 -21.62 -18.02 -24.52
CA GLN A 218 -20.54 -17.75 -23.57
C GLN A 218 -20.98 -18.17 -22.17
N GLN A 219 -20.14 -18.94 -21.46
CA GLN A 219 -20.35 -19.19 -20.03
C GLN A 219 -20.35 -17.87 -19.24
N PRO A 220 -21.00 -17.81 -18.07
CA PRO A 220 -20.87 -16.64 -17.18
C PRO A 220 -19.40 -16.34 -16.90
N LEU A 221 -19.05 -15.06 -16.80
CA LEU A 221 -17.72 -14.67 -16.32
C LEU A 221 -17.61 -15.05 -14.85
N ILE A 222 -16.61 -15.87 -14.52
CA ILE A 222 -16.31 -16.29 -13.15
C ILE A 222 -15.04 -15.58 -12.68
N LEU A 223 -15.17 -14.78 -11.62
CA LEU A 223 -14.08 -14.14 -10.90
C LEU A 223 -13.78 -14.92 -9.63
N GLY A 224 -12.50 -15.09 -9.30
CA GLY A 224 -12.04 -15.72 -8.07
C GLY A 224 -11.43 -14.69 -7.12
N GLY A 225 -11.73 -14.75 -5.83
CA GLY A 225 -11.03 -13.99 -4.81
C GLY A 225 -9.79 -14.73 -4.32
N LEU A 226 -8.69 -14.02 -4.11
CA LEU A 226 -7.49 -14.51 -3.44
C LEU A 226 -7.05 -13.42 -2.45
N LEU A 227 -7.94 -13.07 -1.53
CA LEU A 227 -7.76 -11.99 -0.57
C LEU A 227 -7.32 -12.56 0.78
N PRO A 228 -6.61 -11.80 1.63
CA PRO A 228 -5.99 -12.33 2.83
C PRO A 228 -6.99 -12.48 3.98
N LYS A 229 -7.86 -13.48 3.95
CA LYS A 229 -8.89 -13.67 5.01
C LYS A 229 -8.30 -14.13 6.32
N THR A 230 -7.23 -14.90 6.22
CA THR A 230 -6.47 -15.40 7.35
C THR A 230 -4.99 -15.02 7.20
N GLY A 231 -4.23 -15.25 8.26
CA GLY A 231 -2.83 -14.82 8.34
C GLY A 231 -2.71 -13.44 8.97
N ASP A 232 -1.49 -12.91 8.94
CA ASP A 232 -1.12 -11.65 9.57
C ASP A 232 -1.59 -10.41 8.81
N LEU A 233 -1.90 -10.52 7.50
CA LEU A 233 -2.56 -9.46 6.72
C LEU A 233 -4.09 -9.45 6.86
N ALA A 234 -4.69 -10.34 7.65
CA ALA A 234 -6.15 -10.47 7.76
C ALA A 234 -6.88 -9.20 8.21
N ILE A 235 -6.18 -8.32 8.92
CA ILE A 235 -6.69 -7.02 9.35
C ILE A 235 -7.07 -6.09 8.18
N ALA A 236 -6.52 -6.32 6.98
CA ALA A 236 -6.85 -5.58 5.76
C ALA A 236 -8.02 -6.19 4.96
N TYR A 237 -8.47 -7.41 5.28
CA TYR A 237 -9.48 -8.12 4.48
C TYR A 237 -10.86 -7.46 4.45
N PRO A 238 -11.46 -7.01 5.58
CA PRO A 238 -12.83 -6.50 5.57
C PRO A 238 -13.10 -5.40 4.52
N PRO A 239 -12.29 -4.32 4.42
CA PRO A 239 -12.50 -3.31 3.39
C PRO A 239 -12.34 -3.84 1.97
N MET A 240 -11.38 -4.72 1.73
CA MET A 240 -11.17 -5.35 0.41
C MET A 240 -12.37 -6.21 0.00
N ALA A 241 -12.87 -7.04 0.93
CA ALA A 241 -14.05 -7.88 0.71
C ALA A 241 -15.29 -7.05 0.39
N ALA A 242 -15.50 -5.94 1.11
CA ALA A 242 -16.60 -5.02 0.85
C ALA A 242 -16.46 -4.33 -0.51
N GLY A 243 -15.25 -3.95 -0.92
CA GLY A 243 -14.95 -3.40 -2.25
C GLY A 243 -15.32 -4.38 -3.38
N ALA A 244 -14.88 -5.64 -3.27
CA ALA A 244 -15.22 -6.68 -4.23
C ALA A 244 -16.73 -6.92 -4.30
N ALA A 245 -17.39 -7.08 -3.15
CA ALA A 245 -18.83 -7.33 -3.08
C ALA A 245 -19.66 -6.15 -3.63
N LEU A 246 -19.24 -4.90 -3.36
CA LEU A 246 -19.88 -3.72 -3.92
C LEU A 246 -19.79 -3.68 -5.45
N ALA A 247 -18.59 -3.94 -6.00
CA ALA A 247 -18.37 -3.98 -7.45
C ALA A 247 -19.27 -5.03 -8.13
N ILE A 248 -19.27 -6.27 -7.62
CA ILE A 248 -20.11 -7.36 -8.15
C ILE A 248 -21.59 -6.99 -8.10
N LYS A 249 -22.06 -6.42 -6.99
CA LYS A 249 -23.45 -5.99 -6.82
C LYS A 249 -23.85 -4.97 -7.88
N GLU A 250 -23.04 -3.95 -8.11
CA GLU A 250 -23.37 -2.88 -9.05
C GLU A 250 -23.24 -3.32 -10.51
N ILE A 251 -22.23 -4.11 -10.83
CA ILE A 251 -22.06 -4.73 -12.16
C ILE A 251 -23.27 -5.60 -12.50
N ASN A 252 -23.71 -6.46 -11.57
CA ASN A 252 -24.85 -7.34 -11.80
C ASN A 252 -26.18 -6.56 -11.86
N ALA A 253 -26.33 -5.49 -11.06
CA ALA A 253 -27.46 -4.58 -11.18
C ALA A 253 -27.49 -3.87 -12.55
N ALA A 254 -26.33 -3.63 -13.16
CA ALA A 254 -26.18 -3.08 -14.51
C ALA A 254 -26.34 -4.14 -15.63
N GLY A 255 -26.74 -5.37 -15.32
CA GLY A 255 -26.98 -6.46 -16.28
C GLY A 255 -25.77 -7.40 -16.50
N GLY A 256 -24.70 -7.25 -15.74
CA GLY A 256 -23.52 -8.13 -15.77
C GLY A 256 -22.66 -7.99 -17.04
N ALA A 257 -21.80 -8.99 -17.27
CA ALA A 257 -20.93 -9.06 -18.44
C ALA A 257 -21.51 -9.99 -19.51
N LEU A 258 -21.43 -9.59 -20.78
CA LEU A 258 -21.86 -10.41 -21.92
C LEU A 258 -23.31 -10.89 -21.78
N GLY A 259 -24.18 -10.02 -21.23
CA GLY A 259 -25.58 -10.30 -20.97
C GLY A 259 -25.86 -11.33 -19.86
N LYS A 260 -24.87 -11.67 -19.02
CA LYS A 260 -25.02 -12.61 -17.90
C LYS A 260 -24.49 -12.02 -16.59
N PRO A 261 -25.09 -12.36 -15.44
CA PRO A 261 -24.51 -12.03 -14.14
C PRO A 261 -23.09 -12.60 -14.00
N VAL A 262 -22.19 -11.79 -13.45
CA VAL A 262 -20.84 -12.20 -13.04
C VAL A 262 -20.93 -13.03 -11.76
N THR A 263 -20.18 -14.13 -11.73
CA THR A 263 -20.08 -15.01 -10.55
C THR A 263 -18.80 -14.72 -9.79
N TRP A 264 -18.88 -14.65 -8.47
CA TRP A 264 -17.74 -14.52 -7.57
C TRP A 264 -17.53 -15.82 -6.79
N ILE A 265 -16.33 -16.40 -6.89
CA ILE A 265 -15.89 -17.52 -6.06
C ILE A 265 -14.88 -16.99 -5.07
N ASP A 266 -15.30 -16.89 -3.82
CA ASP A 266 -14.48 -16.34 -2.76
C ASP A 266 -13.32 -17.29 -2.39
N GLY A 267 -12.16 -16.74 -2.06
CA GLY A 267 -10.95 -17.53 -1.77
C GLY A 267 -9.95 -16.79 -0.90
N ASP A 268 -9.19 -17.55 -0.13
CA ASP A 268 -8.24 -17.06 0.87
C ASP A 268 -6.81 -17.26 0.37
N ASP A 269 -5.95 -16.27 0.54
CA ASP A 269 -4.51 -16.41 0.31
C ASP A 269 -3.76 -16.84 1.59
N GLY A 270 -4.40 -16.69 2.76
CA GLY A 270 -3.91 -17.07 4.09
C GLY A 270 -2.63 -16.38 4.54
N THR A 271 -2.19 -15.34 3.81
CA THR A 271 -0.82 -14.83 3.82
C THR A 271 0.22 -15.97 3.80
N SER A 272 -0.11 -17.07 3.10
CA SER A 272 0.65 -18.31 3.15
C SER A 272 0.75 -18.93 1.76
N PRO A 273 1.96 -19.25 1.25
CA PRO A 273 2.11 -19.84 -0.08
C PRO A 273 1.33 -21.16 -0.24
N THR A 274 1.19 -21.94 0.84
CA THR A 274 0.49 -23.22 0.81
C THR A 274 -1.02 -23.03 0.65
N VAL A 275 -1.61 -22.11 1.41
CA VAL A 275 -3.04 -21.78 1.32
C VAL A 275 -3.35 -21.17 -0.05
N ALA A 276 -2.55 -20.20 -0.48
CA ALA A 276 -2.76 -19.50 -1.74
C ALA A 276 -2.66 -20.44 -2.96
N LYS A 277 -1.66 -21.33 -3.03
CA LYS A 277 -1.53 -22.31 -4.13
C LYS A 277 -2.71 -23.28 -4.18
N ALA A 278 -3.19 -23.73 -3.03
CA ALA A 278 -4.39 -24.57 -2.96
C ALA A 278 -5.65 -23.84 -3.45
N THR A 279 -5.82 -22.57 -3.07
CA THR A 279 -6.91 -21.72 -3.56
C THR A 279 -6.82 -21.48 -5.07
N VAL A 280 -5.63 -21.22 -5.61
CA VAL A 280 -5.42 -21.06 -7.07
C VAL A 280 -5.78 -22.35 -7.82
N ALA A 281 -5.30 -23.52 -7.36
CA ALA A 281 -5.65 -24.80 -7.98
C ALA A 281 -7.17 -25.05 -8.00
N LYS A 282 -7.87 -24.68 -6.91
CA LYS A 282 -9.33 -24.75 -6.84
C LYS A 282 -10.00 -23.79 -7.84
N HIS A 283 -9.54 -22.53 -7.92
CA HIS A 283 -10.07 -21.55 -8.88
C HIS A 283 -9.89 -22.00 -10.32
N VAL A 284 -8.75 -22.61 -10.64
CA VAL A 284 -8.50 -23.20 -11.96
C VAL A 284 -9.50 -24.32 -12.26
N ALA A 285 -9.74 -25.22 -11.31
CA ALA A 285 -10.72 -26.30 -11.44
C ALA A 285 -12.17 -25.80 -11.55
N ASP A 286 -12.50 -24.72 -10.85
CA ASP A 286 -13.83 -24.08 -10.86
C ASP A 286 -14.05 -23.17 -12.09
N GLY A 287 -13.08 -23.09 -13.01
CA GLY A 287 -13.23 -22.36 -14.26
C GLY A 287 -13.11 -20.83 -14.13
N VAL A 288 -12.48 -20.33 -13.06
CA VAL A 288 -12.19 -18.90 -12.89
C VAL A 288 -11.38 -18.37 -14.07
N SER A 289 -11.75 -17.20 -14.59
CA SER A 289 -11.00 -16.51 -15.66
C SER A 289 -9.99 -15.50 -15.10
N LEU A 290 -10.37 -14.80 -14.04
CA LEU A 290 -9.62 -13.70 -13.43
C LEU A 290 -9.64 -13.86 -11.91
N ILE A 291 -8.46 -13.88 -11.30
CA ILE A 291 -8.26 -13.97 -9.86
C ILE A 291 -7.92 -12.57 -9.35
N ILE A 292 -8.75 -12.04 -8.44
CA ILE A 292 -8.52 -10.76 -7.75
C ILE A 292 -7.73 -11.03 -6.47
N GLY A 293 -6.46 -10.62 -6.46
CA GLY A 293 -5.46 -10.96 -5.46
C GLY A 293 -4.07 -11.20 -6.10
N ALA A 294 -3.08 -11.77 -5.39
CA ALA A 294 -3.10 -12.03 -3.96
C ALA A 294 -2.98 -10.71 -3.16
N GLY A 295 -3.27 -10.76 -1.86
CA GLY A 295 -3.17 -9.62 -0.97
C GLY A 295 -1.72 -9.14 -0.80
N ALA A 296 -0.84 -10.07 -0.42
CA ALA A 296 0.57 -9.78 -0.17
C ALA A 296 1.46 -9.97 -1.41
N SER A 297 2.52 -9.14 -1.53
CA SER A 297 3.49 -9.25 -2.62
C SER A 297 4.23 -10.58 -2.66
N GLY A 298 4.70 -11.08 -1.51
CA GLY A 298 5.36 -12.37 -1.43
C GLY A 298 4.47 -13.52 -1.89
N ILE A 299 3.17 -13.46 -1.57
CA ILE A 299 2.21 -14.47 -2.02
C ILE A 299 1.93 -14.36 -3.51
N SER A 300 1.82 -13.15 -4.05
CA SER A 300 1.66 -12.94 -5.50
C SER A 300 2.85 -13.52 -6.27
N ARG A 301 4.08 -13.34 -5.77
CA ARG A 301 5.28 -13.97 -6.36
C ARG A 301 5.21 -15.49 -6.39
N GLU A 302 4.72 -16.08 -5.29
CA GLU A 302 4.66 -17.54 -5.14
C GLU A 302 3.61 -18.19 -6.04
N VAL A 303 2.48 -17.54 -6.28
CA VAL A 303 1.37 -18.13 -7.05
C VAL A 303 1.35 -17.72 -8.53
N LEU A 304 1.99 -16.61 -8.90
CA LEU A 304 1.94 -16.10 -10.27
C LEU A 304 2.37 -17.15 -11.32
N PRO A 305 3.44 -17.96 -11.12
CA PRO A 305 3.80 -19.00 -12.08
C PRO A 305 2.65 -19.99 -12.35
N ASP A 306 1.96 -20.45 -11.30
CA ASP A 306 0.85 -21.40 -11.40
C ASP A 306 -0.35 -20.76 -12.13
N VAL A 307 -0.63 -19.49 -11.86
CA VAL A 307 -1.71 -18.73 -12.51
C VAL A 307 -1.42 -18.54 -14.01
N VAL A 308 -0.18 -18.18 -14.35
CA VAL A 308 0.28 -17.99 -15.74
C VAL A 308 0.32 -19.31 -16.51
N GLU A 309 0.77 -20.40 -15.87
CA GLU A 309 0.75 -21.75 -16.46
C GLU A 309 -0.68 -22.19 -16.77
N ALA A 310 -1.62 -21.92 -15.87
CA ALA A 310 -3.05 -22.18 -16.09
C ALA A 310 -3.72 -21.22 -17.09
N GLY A 311 -2.97 -20.24 -17.62
CA GLY A 311 -3.47 -19.23 -18.57
C GLY A 311 -4.57 -18.34 -17.98
N LYS A 312 -4.50 -18.05 -16.67
CA LYS A 312 -5.45 -17.20 -15.94
C LYS A 312 -4.83 -15.84 -15.66
N ILE A 313 -5.65 -14.85 -15.31
CA ILE A 313 -5.16 -13.53 -14.92
C ILE A 313 -5.04 -13.45 -13.40
N LEU A 314 -3.93 -12.91 -12.91
CA LEU A 314 -3.78 -12.44 -11.54
C LEU A 314 -3.86 -10.91 -11.52
N PHE A 315 -4.83 -10.34 -10.79
CA PHE A 315 -5.02 -8.89 -10.71
C PHE A 315 -5.09 -8.47 -9.24
N SER A 316 -3.97 -8.01 -8.70
CA SER A 316 -3.87 -7.69 -7.28
C SER A 316 -4.34 -6.28 -6.96
N PRO A 317 -5.17 -6.10 -5.92
CA PRO A 317 -5.55 -4.78 -5.47
C PRO A 317 -4.63 -4.16 -4.42
N SER A 318 -3.64 -4.89 -3.89
CA SER A 318 -2.91 -4.44 -2.70
C SER A 318 -1.41 -4.68 -2.70
N ASN A 319 -0.88 -5.51 -3.61
CA ASN A 319 0.56 -5.76 -3.58
C ASN A 319 1.38 -4.57 -4.12
N THR A 320 2.47 -4.23 -3.46
CA THR A 320 3.21 -2.99 -3.74
C THR A 320 4.67 -3.22 -4.13
N ASP A 321 5.25 -4.42 -3.90
CA ASP A 321 6.62 -4.74 -4.30
C ASP A 321 6.92 -4.28 -5.74
N SER A 322 7.89 -3.38 -5.88
CA SER A 322 8.24 -2.76 -7.16
C SER A 322 8.80 -3.76 -8.16
N SER A 323 9.42 -4.84 -7.69
CA SER A 323 9.96 -5.87 -8.56
C SER A 323 8.88 -6.76 -9.20
N LEU A 324 7.60 -6.57 -8.87
CA LEU A 324 6.48 -7.16 -9.60
C LEU A 324 6.15 -6.41 -10.91
N THR A 325 6.62 -5.18 -11.11
CA THR A 325 6.41 -4.41 -12.36
C THR A 325 7.03 -5.10 -13.57
N ASP A 326 8.17 -5.78 -13.39
CA ASP A 326 8.94 -6.41 -14.46
C ASP A 326 8.98 -7.95 -14.35
N VAL A 327 8.06 -8.53 -13.58
CA VAL A 327 7.93 -9.99 -13.48
C VAL A 327 7.51 -10.58 -14.82
N GLU A 328 8.07 -11.72 -15.20
CA GLU A 328 7.59 -12.46 -16.37
C GLU A 328 6.22 -13.07 -16.08
N ASP A 329 5.20 -12.54 -16.74
CA ASP A 329 3.80 -12.84 -16.49
C ASP A 329 3.03 -13.24 -17.76
N LYS A 330 3.71 -13.27 -18.92
CA LYS A 330 3.08 -13.42 -20.25
C LYS A 330 1.91 -12.44 -20.50
N GLY A 331 1.94 -11.25 -19.88
CA GLY A 331 0.89 -10.24 -19.93
C GLY A 331 -0.40 -10.63 -19.18
N LEU A 332 -0.32 -11.49 -18.16
CA LEU A 332 -1.45 -11.98 -17.36
C LEU A 332 -1.43 -11.46 -15.92
N TYR A 333 -0.54 -10.52 -15.59
CA TYR A 333 -0.47 -9.89 -14.28
C TYR A 333 -0.80 -8.39 -14.36
N PHE A 334 -1.60 -7.94 -13.41
CA PHE A 334 -2.03 -6.55 -13.28
C PHE A 334 -2.13 -6.18 -11.80
N ARG A 335 -2.10 -4.88 -11.49
CA ARG A 335 -2.43 -4.38 -10.15
C ARG A 335 -3.08 -3.02 -10.16
N THR A 336 -3.97 -2.76 -9.20
CA THR A 336 -4.54 -1.43 -8.94
C THR A 336 -3.82 -0.71 -7.79
N ALA A 337 -3.05 -1.43 -6.97
CA ALA A 337 -2.10 -0.82 -6.04
C ALA A 337 -0.85 -0.31 -6.79
N PRO A 338 -0.29 0.83 -6.37
CA PRO A 338 0.93 1.38 -6.93
C PRO A 338 2.21 0.71 -6.36
N PRO A 339 3.35 0.78 -7.07
CA PRO A 339 4.63 0.25 -6.59
C PRO A 339 5.26 1.05 -5.42
N ASP A 340 5.91 0.33 -4.50
CA ASP A 340 6.64 0.80 -3.30
C ASP A 340 7.70 1.88 -3.57
N SER A 341 8.26 1.91 -4.79
CA SER A 341 9.24 2.93 -5.19
C SER A 341 8.77 4.35 -4.94
N LEU A 342 7.45 4.56 -4.96
CA LEU A 342 6.83 5.84 -4.67
C LEU A 342 6.55 6.03 -3.16
N GLN A 343 6.24 4.95 -2.42
CA GLN A 343 5.96 4.95 -0.98
C GLN A 343 7.22 5.20 -0.13
N GLY A 344 8.34 4.57 -0.49
CA GLY A 344 9.57 4.65 0.31
C GLY A 344 10.10 6.08 0.44
N ARG A 345 9.92 6.90 -0.59
CA ARG A 345 10.26 8.33 -0.55
C ARG A 345 9.36 9.11 0.39
N ALA A 346 8.05 8.90 0.33
CA ALA A 346 7.10 9.57 1.24
C ALA A 346 7.38 9.20 2.70
N LEU A 347 7.68 7.93 2.96
CA LEU A 347 7.98 7.43 4.29
C LEU A 347 9.30 8.00 4.85
N ALA A 348 10.35 8.05 4.02
CA ALA A 348 11.62 8.69 4.40
C ALA A 348 11.43 10.18 4.71
N ASP A 349 10.64 10.90 3.91
CA ASP A 349 10.33 12.32 4.12
C ASP A 349 9.61 12.55 5.47
N VAL A 350 8.63 11.71 5.83
CA VAL A 350 7.96 11.77 7.14
C VAL A 350 8.95 11.58 8.30
N ILE A 351 9.83 10.58 8.21
CA ILE A 351 10.84 10.28 9.23
C ILE A 351 11.81 11.47 9.42
N LEU A 352 12.23 12.09 8.32
CA LEU A 352 13.17 13.22 8.30
C LEU A 352 12.54 14.52 8.80
N ARG A 353 11.29 14.82 8.42
CA ARG A 353 10.54 16.01 8.89
C ARG A 353 10.38 16.03 10.41
N ASP A 354 10.27 14.85 11.03
CA ASP A 354 10.18 14.70 12.48
C ASP A 354 11.53 14.83 13.21
N GLY A 355 12.61 15.05 12.45
CA GLY A 355 13.97 15.24 12.94
C GLY A 355 14.63 13.95 13.42
N SER A 356 14.15 12.79 12.96
CA SER A 356 14.74 11.49 13.29
C SER A 356 16.04 11.31 12.54
N GLN A 357 17.00 10.65 13.18
CA GLN A 357 18.36 10.70 12.72
C GLN A 357 19.13 9.38 12.96
N LYS A 358 18.74 8.58 13.95
CA LYS A 358 19.28 7.24 14.21
C LYS A 358 18.16 6.22 14.16
N ILE A 359 18.03 5.52 13.04
CA ILE A 359 16.80 4.84 12.65
C ILE A 359 17.04 3.33 12.64
N ALA A 360 16.20 2.58 13.34
CA ALA A 360 16.09 1.14 13.16
C ALA A 360 14.94 0.82 12.19
N ILE A 361 15.17 -0.06 11.22
CA ILE A 361 14.15 -0.54 10.28
C ILE A 361 13.99 -2.04 10.50
N VAL A 362 12.82 -2.45 10.96
CA VAL A 362 12.47 -3.85 11.20
C VAL A 362 11.50 -4.28 10.10
N ALA A 363 11.94 -5.19 9.24
CA ALA A 363 11.17 -5.62 8.08
C ALA A 363 10.88 -7.13 8.10
N ARG A 364 9.67 -7.52 7.71
CA ARG A 364 9.39 -8.93 7.41
C ARG A 364 10.27 -9.40 6.25
N LYS A 365 10.77 -10.63 6.34
CA LYS A 365 11.69 -11.21 5.37
C LYS A 365 10.94 -11.83 4.20
N ASP A 366 10.35 -10.97 3.39
CA ASP A 366 9.77 -11.30 2.11
C ASP A 366 9.96 -10.15 1.12
N SER A 367 9.45 -10.32 -0.10
CA SER A 367 9.68 -9.35 -1.17
C SER A 367 9.10 -7.97 -0.90
N TYR A 368 8.03 -7.87 -0.09
CA TYR A 368 7.48 -6.59 0.34
C TYR A 368 8.41 -5.95 1.37
N GLY A 369 8.71 -6.65 2.47
CA GLY A 369 9.47 -6.07 3.56
C GLY A 369 10.91 -5.70 3.18
N GLU A 370 11.62 -6.59 2.49
CA GLU A 370 13.00 -6.34 2.05
C GLU A 370 13.06 -5.28 0.95
N GLY A 371 12.10 -5.29 0.02
CA GLY A 371 12.02 -4.32 -1.07
C GLY A 371 11.77 -2.90 -0.58
N LEU A 372 10.81 -2.72 0.33
CA LEU A 372 10.50 -1.42 0.91
C LEU A 372 11.60 -0.96 1.89
N GLN A 373 12.19 -1.87 2.67
CA GLN A 373 13.36 -1.55 3.52
C GLN A 373 14.51 -1.00 2.68
N ALA A 374 14.85 -1.65 1.56
CA ALA A 374 15.90 -1.19 0.67
C ALA A 374 15.59 0.19 0.08
N THR A 375 14.34 0.40 -0.35
CA THR A 375 13.88 1.69 -0.90
C THR A 375 14.01 2.81 0.13
N VAL A 376 13.52 2.60 1.36
CA VAL A 376 13.60 3.61 2.43
C VAL A 376 15.04 3.89 2.84
N ARG A 377 15.88 2.85 2.97
CA ARG A 377 17.32 3.02 3.25
C ARG A 377 17.97 3.94 2.21
N ASP A 378 17.71 3.71 0.93
CA ASP A 378 18.32 4.48 -0.15
C ASP A 378 17.84 5.95 -0.14
N GLU A 379 16.56 6.20 0.17
CA GLU A 379 16.03 7.57 0.31
C GLU A 379 16.61 8.30 1.53
N LEU A 380 16.77 7.60 2.66
CA LEU A 380 17.42 8.15 3.86
C LEU A 380 18.91 8.47 3.60
N ALA A 381 19.62 7.59 2.88
CA ALA A 381 21.01 7.81 2.50
C ALA A 381 21.16 9.02 1.55
N LYS A 382 20.27 9.15 0.55
CA LYS A 382 20.21 10.34 -0.33
C LYS A 382 19.96 11.63 0.44
N ALA A 383 19.21 11.55 1.54
CA ALA A 383 18.96 12.68 2.44
C ALA A 383 20.09 12.95 3.45
N GLY A 384 21.18 12.17 3.42
CA GLY A 384 22.37 12.39 4.24
C GLY A 384 22.40 11.66 5.58
N ILE A 385 21.50 10.70 5.82
CA ILE A 385 21.64 9.78 6.97
C ILE A 385 22.76 8.80 6.67
N ALA A 386 23.82 8.80 7.49
CA ALA A 386 24.95 7.90 7.33
C ALA A 386 24.60 6.44 7.69
N ASP A 387 25.26 5.48 7.06
CA ASP A 387 25.00 4.04 7.22
C ASP A 387 25.13 3.56 8.67
N ASP A 388 26.06 4.11 9.44
CA ASP A 388 26.27 3.78 10.86
C ASP A 388 25.12 4.28 11.78
N ARG A 389 24.20 5.07 11.22
CA ARG A 389 22.98 5.55 11.86
C ARG A 389 21.74 4.81 11.43
N LEU A 390 21.88 3.81 10.54
CA LEU A 390 20.81 2.92 10.13
C LEU A 390 21.05 1.52 10.71
N LYS A 391 20.03 0.98 11.35
CA LYS A 391 20.02 -0.41 11.81
C LYS A 391 18.97 -1.18 11.03
N LEU A 392 19.41 -2.01 10.08
CA LEU A 392 18.51 -2.85 9.28
C LEU A 392 18.36 -4.20 9.96
N MET A 393 17.11 -4.62 10.17
CA MET A 393 16.76 -5.89 10.79
C MET A 393 15.68 -6.56 9.97
N THR A 394 15.77 -7.88 9.81
CA THR A 394 14.72 -8.69 9.18
C THR A 394 14.28 -9.82 10.09
N TYR A 395 13.04 -10.28 9.92
CA TYR A 395 12.49 -11.43 10.65
C TYR A 395 11.70 -12.35 9.73
N GLU A 396 11.73 -13.65 9.99
CA GLU A 396 10.88 -14.61 9.29
C GLU A 396 9.42 -14.37 9.71
N PRO A 397 8.51 -14.06 8.75
CA PRO A 397 7.10 -13.90 9.08
C PRO A 397 6.47 -15.25 9.48
N PRO A 398 5.32 -15.23 10.19
CA PRO A 398 4.54 -16.43 10.45
C PRO A 398 4.25 -17.21 9.17
N ALA A 399 4.42 -18.54 9.19
CA ALA A 399 4.19 -19.38 8.00
C ALA A 399 2.72 -19.44 7.58
N ASP A 400 1.82 -19.29 8.54
CA ASP A 400 0.36 -19.23 8.38
C ASP A 400 -0.29 -18.65 9.65
N ALA A 401 -1.63 -18.56 9.65
CA ALA A 401 -2.43 -18.07 10.77
C ALA A 401 -2.32 -18.88 12.08
N LYS A 402 -1.77 -20.10 12.05
CA LYS A 402 -1.63 -21.00 13.20
C LYS A 402 -0.20 -21.01 13.77
N ALA A 403 0.75 -20.39 13.07
CA ALA A 403 2.12 -20.30 13.53
C ALA A 403 2.21 -19.53 14.87
N PRO A 404 3.16 -19.90 15.75
CA PRO A 404 3.37 -19.18 16.99
C PRO A 404 3.81 -17.73 16.70
N PRO A 405 3.50 -16.76 17.59
CA PRO A 405 3.99 -15.39 17.45
C PRO A 405 5.51 -15.33 17.38
N VAL A 406 6.03 -14.44 16.54
CA VAL A 406 7.48 -14.18 16.44
C VAL A 406 7.98 -13.50 17.72
N ASP A 407 9.08 -14.00 18.29
CA ASP A 407 9.71 -13.41 19.47
C ASP A 407 10.70 -12.30 19.06
N PHE A 408 10.37 -11.06 19.42
CA PHE A 408 11.19 -9.88 19.13
C PHE A 408 12.02 -9.40 20.33
N THR A 409 12.14 -10.18 21.40
CA THR A 409 12.82 -9.76 22.64
C THR A 409 14.30 -9.40 22.40
N SER A 410 15.03 -10.22 21.64
CA SER A 410 16.43 -9.94 21.29
C SER A 410 16.55 -8.70 20.41
N GLY A 411 15.67 -8.58 19.41
CA GLY A 411 15.65 -7.43 18.50
C GLY A 411 15.35 -6.12 19.21
N ALA A 412 14.44 -6.11 20.18
CA ALA A 412 14.14 -4.94 21.00
C ALA A 412 15.34 -4.49 21.84
N LYS A 413 16.13 -5.42 22.39
CA LYS A 413 17.39 -5.10 23.08
C LYS A 413 18.41 -4.50 22.12
N GLU A 414 18.55 -5.07 20.94
CA GLU A 414 19.45 -4.56 19.91
C GLU A 414 19.07 -3.14 19.44
N ILE A 415 17.78 -2.85 19.29
CA ILE A 415 17.29 -1.49 18.98
C ILE A 415 17.59 -0.51 20.12
N LYS A 416 17.40 -0.96 21.37
CA LYS A 416 17.71 -0.16 22.57
C LYS A 416 19.20 0.14 22.68
N ASP A 417 20.05 -0.87 22.51
CA ASP A 417 21.51 -0.75 22.58
C ASP A 417 22.07 0.08 21.42
N PHE A 418 21.42 -0.02 20.25
CA PHE A 418 21.69 0.89 19.13
C PHE A 418 21.33 2.33 19.48
N GLY A 419 20.41 2.59 20.41
CA GLY A 419 19.99 3.94 20.79
C GLY A 419 19.24 4.63 19.65
N ALA A 420 18.35 3.89 18.98
CA ALA A 420 17.50 4.45 17.94
C ALA A 420 16.63 5.58 18.48
N ASP A 421 16.41 6.64 17.69
CA ASP A 421 15.42 7.69 17.93
C ASP A 421 14.13 7.50 17.12
N ALA A 422 14.16 6.56 16.18
CA ALA A 422 13.06 6.13 15.35
C ALA A 422 13.13 4.63 15.07
N VAL A 423 11.97 3.98 15.09
CA VAL A 423 11.80 2.60 14.63
C VAL A 423 10.75 2.58 13.53
N LEU A 424 11.15 2.17 12.33
CA LEU A 424 10.24 1.89 11.23
C LEU A 424 9.90 0.39 11.21
N LEU A 425 8.61 0.08 11.18
CA LEU A 425 8.06 -1.27 11.14
C LEU A 425 7.45 -1.54 9.77
N ILE A 426 8.07 -2.44 9.01
CA ILE A 426 7.57 -2.92 7.72
C ILE A 426 7.08 -4.35 7.91
N GLY A 427 5.77 -4.51 8.09
CA GLY A 427 5.13 -5.79 8.39
C GLY A 427 3.62 -5.64 8.42
N PHE A 428 2.92 -6.72 8.77
CA PHE A 428 1.46 -6.70 8.91
C PHE A 428 1.06 -6.69 10.39
N GLY A 429 -0.04 -7.36 10.77
CA GLY A 429 -0.51 -7.42 12.17
C GLY A 429 0.51 -8.01 13.14
N GLU A 430 1.34 -8.95 12.70
CA GLU A 430 2.43 -9.56 13.48
C GLU A 430 3.45 -8.54 13.98
N SER A 431 3.63 -7.43 13.26
CA SER A 431 4.59 -6.38 13.63
C SER A 431 4.24 -5.66 14.94
N ALA A 432 3.00 -5.81 15.43
CA ALA A 432 2.60 -5.36 16.77
C ALA A 432 3.47 -5.98 17.88
N GLN A 433 3.98 -7.20 17.67
CA GLN A 433 4.88 -7.83 18.65
C GLN A 433 6.22 -7.10 18.78
N VAL A 434 6.67 -6.37 17.75
CA VAL A 434 7.87 -5.52 17.83
C VAL A 434 7.63 -4.36 18.80
N ILE A 435 6.52 -3.64 18.64
CA ILE A 435 6.09 -2.57 19.56
C ILE A 435 5.97 -3.12 20.98
N ARG A 436 5.45 -4.34 21.12
CA ARG A 436 5.30 -4.95 22.44
C ARG A 436 6.64 -5.20 23.12
N ALA A 437 7.56 -5.84 22.39
CA ALA A 437 8.90 -6.14 22.85
C ALA A 437 9.71 -4.87 23.17
N LEU A 438 9.56 -3.79 22.40
CA LEU A 438 10.20 -2.50 22.69
C LEU A 438 9.79 -1.96 24.07
N ALA A 439 8.48 -1.90 24.33
CA ALA A 439 8.01 -1.40 25.63
C ALA A 439 8.40 -2.35 26.79
N ASP A 440 8.34 -3.67 26.57
CA ASP A 440 8.74 -4.68 27.58
C ASP A 440 10.23 -4.59 27.93
N ASN A 441 11.07 -4.11 27.00
CA ASN A 441 12.50 -3.85 27.23
C ASN A 441 12.79 -2.42 27.70
N GLY A 442 11.75 -1.65 28.04
CA GLY A 442 11.88 -0.29 28.59
C GLY A 442 12.37 0.74 27.57
N VAL A 443 12.06 0.56 26.28
CA VAL A 443 12.26 1.60 25.27
C VAL A 443 11.15 2.64 25.43
N PRO A 444 11.47 3.92 25.70
CA PRO A 444 10.47 4.96 25.87
C PRO A 444 9.87 5.35 24.53
N ILE A 445 8.65 4.90 24.23
CA ILE A 445 7.94 5.26 23.00
C ILE A 445 7.36 6.67 23.14
N ARG A 446 7.51 7.47 22.08
CA ARG A 446 6.91 8.80 21.99
C ARG A 446 5.45 8.69 21.56
N HIS A 447 4.56 9.29 22.36
CA HIS A 447 3.14 9.42 22.06
C HIS A 447 2.76 10.81 21.55
#